data_AF-A0A1H9ULG9-F1
#
_entry.id   AF-A0A1H9ULG9-F1
#
_cell.length_a   1.000
_cell.length_b   1.000
_cell.length_c   1.000
_cell.angle_alpha   90.00
_cell.angle_beta   90.00
_cell.angle_gamma   90.00
#
_symmetry.space_group_name_H-M   'P 1'
#
loop_
_entity.id
_entity.type
_entity.pdbx_description
1 polymer ?
#
loop_
_entity_poly.entity_id
_entity_poly.type
_entity_poly.pdbx_seq_one_letter_code
_entity_poly.pdbx_strand_id
1 'polypeptide(L)'
;MAKKKIIIATGAFILLLLGGYQIMQHKETKVYEQQKIEQKFWDEQKVRIEKFIRYNFKDIESVTFTENYKTPMSVAIKGYINEDKKNLNFIATISNEQDFFEKGFASSPGISRMAINSSHILSVTEIEELEKTKDTEN
;
A
#
# COMPACT_ATOMS: atom_id res chain seq x y z
N MET A 1 32.21 -30.55 45.17
CA MET A 1 31.21 -30.82 44.10
C MET A 1 30.21 -29.67 43.88
N ALA A 2 29.71 -28.99 44.93
CA ALA A 2 28.76 -27.89 44.80
C ALA A 2 29.26 -26.70 43.94
N LYS A 3 30.52 -26.26 44.12
CA LYS A 3 31.09 -25.12 43.36
C LYS A 3 31.10 -25.34 41.83
N LYS A 4 31.44 -26.54 41.35
CA LYS A 4 31.38 -26.87 39.91
C LYS A 4 29.95 -26.84 39.37
N LYS A 5 28.96 -27.31 40.15
CA LYS A 5 27.54 -27.27 39.77
C LYS A 5 27.02 -25.82 39.70
N ILE A 6 27.43 -24.96 40.62
CA ILE A 6 27.09 -23.53 40.61
C ILE A 6 27.66 -22.83 39.37
N ILE A 7 28.95 -23.05 39.05
CA ILE A 7 29.58 -22.44 37.87
C ILE A 7 28.88 -22.87 36.56
N ILE A 8 28.53 -24.15 36.44
CA ILE A 8 27.79 -24.66 35.27
C ILE A 8 26.39 -24.03 35.20
N ALA A 9 25.68 -23.94 36.32
CA ALA A 9 24.35 -23.34 36.36
C ALA A 9 24.38 -21.84 35.99
N THR A 10 25.35 -21.08 36.52
CA THR A 10 25.51 -19.66 36.19
C THR A 10 25.89 -19.45 34.72
N GLY A 11 26.78 -20.29 34.17
CA GLY A 11 27.14 -20.24 32.75
C GLY A 11 25.96 -20.54 31.81
N ALA A 12 25.15 -21.55 32.14
CA ALA A 12 23.94 -21.87 31.40
C ALA A 12 22.90 -20.73 31.44
N PHE A 13 22.76 -20.05 32.58
CA PHE A 13 21.86 -18.91 32.73
C PHE A 13 22.27 -17.72 31.85
N ILE A 14 23.56 -17.39 31.78
CA ILE A 14 24.08 -16.31 30.93
C ILE A 14 23.86 -16.61 29.44
N LEU A 15 24.07 -17.85 29.00
CA LEU A 15 23.82 -18.26 27.62
C LEU A 15 22.33 -18.16 27.23
N LEU A 16 21.41 -18.48 28.14
CA LEU A 16 19.97 -18.32 27.91
C LEU A 16 19.55 -16.84 27.77
N LEU A 17 20.14 -15.94 28.57
CA LEU A 17 19.87 -14.51 28.46
C LEU A 17 20.39 -13.92 27.14
N LEU A 18 21.61 -14.28 26.74
CA LEU A 18 22.21 -13.83 25.47
C LEU A 18 21.46 -14.41 24.26
N GLY A 19 21.13 -15.71 24.29
CA GLY A 19 20.33 -16.37 23.26
C GLY A 19 18.93 -15.77 23.14
N GLY A 20 18.27 -15.51 24.27
CA GLY A 20 16.96 -14.86 24.32
C GLY A 20 16.98 -13.45 23.73
N TYR A 21 18.01 -12.65 24.04
CA TYR A 21 18.17 -11.29 23.51
C TYR A 21 18.35 -11.27 21.99
N GLN A 22 19.19 -12.15 21.44
CA GLN A 22 19.41 -12.26 19.99
C GLN A 22 18.14 -12.66 19.22
N ILE A 23 17.35 -13.59 19.78
CA ILE A 23 16.07 -14.00 19.18
C ILE A 23 15.07 -12.84 19.15
N MET A 24 15.03 -12.03 20.21
CA MET A 24 14.14 -10.87 20.30
C MET A 24 14.52 -9.79 19.27
N GLN A 25 15.80 -9.42 19.20
CA GLN A 25 16.34 -8.47 18.21
C GLN A 25 16.08 -8.90 16.76
N HIS A 26 16.23 -10.19 16.46
CA HIS A 26 15.96 -10.71 15.11
C HIS A 26 14.47 -10.63 14.74
N LYS A 27 13.58 -10.86 15.71
CA LYS A 27 12.12 -10.71 15.50
C LYS A 27 11.74 -9.25 15.27
N GLU A 28 12.27 -8.33 16.07
CA GLU A 28 12.02 -6.89 15.92
C GLU A 28 12.48 -6.37 14.56
N THR A 29 13.69 -6.76 14.13
CA THR A 29 14.23 -6.40 12.81
C THR A 29 13.33 -6.89 11.68
N LYS A 30 12.88 -8.15 11.73
CA LYS A 30 11.97 -8.70 10.70
C LYS A 30 10.63 -7.99 10.65
N VAL A 31 10.06 -7.66 11.81
CA VAL A 31 8.81 -6.91 11.89
C VAL A 31 8.98 -5.52 11.29
N TYR A 32 10.09 -4.84 11.58
CA TYR A 32 10.41 -3.53 11.02
C TYR A 32 10.57 -3.58 9.49
N GLU A 33 11.31 -4.56 8.95
CA GLU A 33 11.47 -4.72 7.51
C GLU A 33 10.13 -5.00 6.81
N GLN A 34 9.28 -5.85 7.40
CA GLN A 34 7.94 -6.13 6.87
C GLN A 34 7.06 -4.88 6.84
N GLN A 35 7.06 -4.07 7.91
CA GLN A 35 6.34 -2.81 7.96
C GLN A 35 6.82 -1.83 6.89
N LYS A 36 8.14 -1.75 6.65
CA LYS A 36 8.71 -0.88 5.62
C LYS A 36 8.31 -1.32 4.21
N ILE A 37 8.30 -2.62 3.93
CA ILE A 37 7.85 -3.18 2.65
C ILE A 37 6.36 -2.88 2.45
N GLU A 38 5.54 -3.10 3.48
CA GLU A 38 4.11 -2.85 3.42
C GLU A 38 3.81 -1.36 3.23
N GLN A 39 4.49 -0.47 3.96
CA GLN A 39 4.34 0.97 3.77
C GLN A 39 4.71 1.40 2.36
N LYS A 40 5.85 0.92 1.83
CA LYS A 40 6.27 1.20 0.47
C LYS A 40 5.22 0.76 -0.55
N PHE A 41 4.68 -0.45 -0.41
CA PHE A 41 3.60 -0.96 -1.26
C PHE A 41 2.39 -0.01 -1.24
N TRP A 42 1.92 0.40 -0.05
CA TRP A 42 0.76 1.29 0.04
C TRP A 42 1.02 2.68 -0.56
N ASP A 43 2.22 3.23 -0.35
CA ASP A 43 2.59 4.54 -0.87
C ASP A 43 2.69 4.52 -2.41
N GLU A 44 3.28 3.48 -2.99
CA GLU A 44 3.31 3.27 -4.45
C GLU A 44 1.89 3.15 -5.04
N GLN A 45 1.01 2.38 -4.39
CA GLN A 45 -0.37 2.22 -4.85
C GLN A 45 -1.17 3.53 -4.76
N LYS A 46 -0.98 4.32 -3.71
CA LYS A 46 -1.61 5.65 -3.58
C LYS A 46 -1.19 6.59 -4.70
N VAL A 47 0.11 6.63 -5.04
CA VAL A 47 0.61 7.44 -6.16
C VAL A 47 -0.04 7.02 -7.48
N ARG A 48 -0.14 5.71 -7.74
CA ARG A 48 -0.79 5.18 -8.94
C ARG A 48 -2.28 5.51 -9.00
N ILE A 49 -3.00 5.37 -7.88
CA ILE A 49 -4.42 5.72 -7.79
C ILE A 49 -4.63 7.21 -8.01
N GLU A 50 -3.79 8.06 -7.42
CA GLU A 50 -3.89 9.51 -7.62
C GLU A 50 -3.65 9.89 -9.09
N LYS A 51 -2.62 9.33 -9.73
CA LYS A 51 -2.38 9.51 -11.17
C LYS A 51 -3.60 9.11 -12.00
N PHE A 52 -4.13 7.90 -11.75
CA PHE A 52 -5.32 7.39 -12.43
C PHE A 52 -6.52 8.32 -12.27
N ILE A 53 -6.78 8.81 -11.05
CA ILE A 53 -7.91 9.71 -10.77
C ILE A 53 -7.73 11.03 -11.53
N ARG A 54 -6.56 11.66 -11.41
CA ARG A 54 -6.29 12.97 -12.02
C ARG A 54 -6.32 12.94 -13.54
N TYR A 55 -5.96 11.82 -14.15
CA TYR A 55 -5.98 11.68 -15.61
C TYR A 55 -7.38 11.40 -16.15
N ASN A 56 -8.15 10.55 -15.46
CA ASN A 56 -9.42 10.05 -16.00
C ASN A 56 -10.64 10.88 -15.62
N PHE A 57 -10.55 11.68 -14.56
CA PHE A 57 -11.67 12.48 -14.06
C PHE A 57 -11.30 13.96 -14.07
N LYS A 58 -12.23 14.81 -14.50
CA LYS A 58 -12.06 16.27 -14.51
C LYS A 58 -12.33 16.87 -13.13
N ASP A 59 -11.96 18.15 -12.97
CA ASP A 59 -12.29 18.96 -11.80
C ASP A 59 -11.76 18.36 -10.47
N ILE A 60 -10.57 17.75 -10.49
CA ILE A 60 -9.92 17.14 -9.32
C ILE A 60 -9.03 18.17 -8.61
N GLU A 61 -9.49 18.66 -7.47
CA GLU A 61 -8.77 19.60 -6.61
C GLU A 61 -7.88 18.85 -5.61
N SER A 62 -8.44 17.87 -4.91
CA SER A 62 -7.71 17.07 -3.91
C SER A 62 -8.10 15.60 -3.95
N VAL A 63 -7.17 14.73 -3.56
CA VAL A 63 -7.40 13.29 -3.36
C VAL A 63 -7.00 12.97 -1.93
N THR A 64 -7.91 12.39 -1.14
CA THR A 64 -7.65 12.00 0.25
C THR A 64 -7.83 10.51 0.44
N PHE A 65 -6.77 9.84 0.89
CA PHE A 65 -6.79 8.43 1.27
C PHE A 65 -7.20 8.29 2.75
N THR A 66 -8.10 7.36 3.03
CA THR A 66 -8.72 7.22 4.36
C THR A 66 -8.41 5.91 5.06
N GLU A 67 -8.29 4.82 4.31
CA GLU A 67 -8.11 3.49 4.87
C GLU A 67 -7.37 2.59 3.89
N ASN A 68 -6.41 1.83 4.41
CA ASN A 68 -5.84 0.67 3.76
C ASN A 68 -6.51 -0.57 4.37
N TYR A 69 -7.19 -1.34 3.55
CA TYR A 69 -7.95 -2.52 3.96
C TYR A 69 -7.26 -3.79 3.44
N LYS A 70 -7.11 -4.80 4.28
CA LYS A 70 -6.45 -6.07 3.94
C LYS A 70 -7.25 -7.25 4.44
N THR A 71 -7.57 -8.16 3.55
CA THR A 71 -8.16 -9.47 3.83
C THR A 71 -7.22 -10.57 3.37
N PRO A 72 -7.45 -11.83 3.76
CA PRO A 72 -6.70 -12.96 3.20
C PRO A 72 -6.78 -13.05 1.66
N MET A 73 -7.83 -12.51 1.04
CA MET A 73 -8.07 -12.62 -0.40
C MET A 73 -7.72 -11.36 -1.20
N SER A 74 -7.72 -10.18 -0.60
CA SER A 74 -7.51 -8.93 -1.32
C SER A 74 -7.04 -7.79 -0.43
N VAL A 75 -6.41 -6.81 -1.05
CA VAL A 75 -6.08 -5.52 -0.44
C VAL A 75 -6.84 -4.42 -1.16
N ALA A 76 -7.21 -3.35 -0.45
CA ALA A 76 -7.92 -2.23 -1.03
C ALA A 76 -7.54 -0.90 -0.37
N ILE A 77 -7.61 0.18 -1.13
CA ILE A 77 -7.43 1.54 -0.62
C ILE A 77 -8.75 2.29 -0.81
N LYS A 78 -9.24 2.93 0.26
CA LYS A 78 -10.42 3.80 0.21
C LYS A 78 -10.03 5.26 0.28
N GLY A 79 -10.78 6.10 -0.40
CA GLY A 79 -10.58 7.54 -0.35
C GLY A 79 -11.77 8.33 -0.86
N TYR A 80 -11.56 9.63 -0.94
CA TYR A 80 -12.49 10.57 -1.55
C TYR A 80 -11.72 11.70 -2.23
N ILE A 81 -12.42 12.47 -3.06
CA ILE A 81 -11.87 13.64 -3.75
C ILE A 81 -12.59 14.93 -3.34
N ASN A 82 -11.93 16.07 -3.53
CA ASN A 82 -12.48 17.43 -3.37
C ASN A 82 -13.16 17.64 -2.01
N GLU A 83 -12.61 17.05 -0.95
CA GLU A 83 -13.15 17.11 0.42
C GLU A 83 -14.57 16.56 0.61
N ASP A 84 -15.21 16.00 -0.43
CA ASP A 84 -16.57 15.44 -0.36
C ASP A 84 -16.55 13.93 -0.14
N LYS A 85 -16.36 13.55 1.13
CA LYS A 85 -16.38 12.14 1.55
C LYS A 85 -17.68 11.41 1.22
N LYS A 86 -18.82 12.12 1.14
CA LYS A 86 -20.13 11.48 1.00
C LYS A 86 -20.48 11.18 -0.45
N ASN A 87 -20.26 12.14 -1.34
CA ASN A 87 -20.71 12.04 -2.73
C ASN A 87 -19.59 11.74 -3.71
N LEU A 88 -18.33 11.91 -3.30
CA LEU A 88 -17.14 11.73 -4.13
C LEU A 88 -16.13 10.75 -3.49
N ASN A 89 -16.62 9.59 -3.03
CA ASN A 89 -15.78 8.51 -2.52
C ASN A 89 -15.46 7.43 -3.56
N PHE A 90 -14.39 6.68 -3.31
CA PHE A 90 -13.93 5.56 -4.12
C PHE A 90 -13.32 4.44 -3.26
N ILE A 91 -13.26 3.25 -3.84
CA ILE A 91 -12.51 2.09 -3.36
C ILE A 91 -11.72 1.49 -4.52
N ALA A 92 -10.41 1.36 -4.33
CA ALA A 92 -9.48 0.75 -5.27
C ALA A 92 -9.08 -0.62 -4.73
N THR A 93 -9.69 -1.68 -5.25
CA THR A 93 -9.36 -3.06 -4.85
C THR A 93 -8.23 -3.60 -5.72
N ILE A 94 -7.13 -3.99 -5.08
CA ILE A 94 -5.94 -4.55 -5.72
C ILE A 94 -6.05 -6.09 -5.60
N SER A 95 -6.13 -6.77 -6.74
CA SER A 95 -6.18 -8.23 -6.78
C SER A 95 -4.77 -8.82 -6.80
N ASN A 96 -4.61 -9.95 -6.12
CA ASN A 96 -3.32 -10.61 -5.87
C ASN A 96 -2.65 -11.18 -7.13
N GLU A 97 -3.39 -11.29 -8.25
CA GLU A 97 -2.91 -11.92 -9.48
C GLU A 97 -2.19 -10.93 -10.41
N GLN A 98 -2.26 -9.62 -10.15
CA GLN A 98 -1.92 -8.63 -11.17
C GLN A 98 -1.47 -7.26 -10.64
N ASP A 99 -1.52 -6.96 -9.33
CA ASP A 99 -1.15 -5.64 -8.76
C ASP A 99 -1.84 -4.41 -9.41
N PHE A 100 -2.90 -4.65 -10.19
CA PHE A 100 -3.69 -3.63 -10.88
C PHE A 100 -4.98 -3.41 -10.11
N PHE A 101 -5.21 -2.18 -9.64
CA PHE A 101 -6.43 -1.80 -8.94
C PHE A 101 -7.54 -1.38 -9.92
N GLU A 102 -7.20 -1.08 -11.17
CA GLU A 102 -8.07 -0.45 -12.16
C GLU A 102 -9.31 -1.31 -12.46
N LYS A 103 -9.15 -2.64 -12.51
CA LYS A 103 -10.27 -3.60 -12.64
C LYS A 103 -11.15 -3.65 -11.40
N GLY A 104 -10.61 -3.30 -10.23
CA GLY A 104 -11.29 -3.30 -8.94
C GLY A 104 -11.64 -1.90 -8.44
N PHE A 105 -11.55 -0.87 -9.30
CA PHE A 105 -11.86 0.50 -8.95
C PHE A 105 -13.37 0.73 -9.03
N ALA A 106 -13.98 0.94 -7.87
CA ALA A 106 -15.37 1.36 -7.77
C ALA A 106 -15.44 2.77 -7.20
N SER A 107 -16.34 3.59 -7.75
CA SER A 107 -16.52 4.97 -7.34
C SER A 107 -17.99 5.32 -7.16
N SER A 108 -18.23 6.35 -6.37
CA SER A 108 -19.54 6.97 -6.24
C SER A 108 -20.04 7.53 -7.59
N PRO A 109 -21.37 7.64 -7.79
CA PRO A 109 -21.93 8.22 -9.00
C PRO A 109 -21.47 9.65 -9.29
N GLY A 110 -21.08 10.40 -8.24
CA GLY A 110 -20.50 11.74 -8.39
C GLY A 110 -19.20 11.72 -9.19
N ILE A 111 -18.24 10.89 -8.78
CA ILE A 111 -16.99 10.68 -9.51
C ILE A 111 -17.26 10.15 -10.93
N SER A 112 -18.18 9.19 -11.09
CA SER A 112 -18.45 8.62 -12.42
C SER A 112 -18.95 9.66 -13.43
N ARG A 113 -19.70 10.68 -12.98
CA ARG A 113 -20.13 11.82 -13.83
C ARG A 113 -19.00 12.79 -14.19
N MET A 114 -17.88 12.72 -13.50
CA MET A 114 -16.69 13.52 -13.76
C MET A 114 -15.72 12.82 -14.72
N ALA A 115 -16.07 11.65 -15.27
CA ALA A 115 -15.21 10.98 -16.25
C ALA A 115 -14.96 11.90 -17.46
N ILE A 116 -13.69 12.08 -17.83
CA ILE A 116 -13.30 12.82 -19.04
C ILE A 116 -13.76 12.07 -20.28
N ASN A 117 -13.61 10.75 -20.27
CA ASN A 117 -14.14 9.86 -21.29
C ASN A 117 -14.84 8.66 -20.64
N SER A 118 -16.17 8.68 -20.62
CA SER A 118 -16.95 7.59 -20.03
C SER A 118 -16.89 6.28 -20.82
N SER A 119 -16.52 6.33 -22.11
CA SER A 119 -16.40 5.14 -22.95
C SER A 119 -15.06 4.43 -22.79
N HIS A 120 -14.04 5.13 -22.29
CA HIS A 120 -12.71 4.56 -22.09
C HIS A 120 -11.99 5.24 -20.92
N ILE A 121 -11.91 4.53 -19.80
CA ILE A 121 -11.11 4.90 -18.63
C ILE A 121 -9.75 4.23 -18.78
N LEU A 122 -8.69 5.05 -18.85
CA LEU A 122 -7.33 4.59 -19.08
C LEU A 122 -6.72 3.99 -17.81
N SER A 123 -6.02 2.88 -17.97
CA SER A 123 -5.15 2.33 -16.94
C SER A 123 -3.91 3.21 -16.71
N VAL A 124 -3.24 3.03 -15.57
CA VAL A 124 -1.98 3.76 -15.30
C VAL A 124 -0.92 3.46 -16.36
N THR A 125 -0.85 2.23 -16.85
CA THR A 125 0.09 1.83 -17.91
C THR A 125 -0.18 2.59 -19.21
N GLU A 126 -1.44 2.67 -19.65
CA GLU A 126 -1.81 3.44 -20.85
C GLU A 126 -1.50 4.92 -20.69
N ILE A 127 -1.74 5.48 -19.50
CA ILE A 127 -1.39 6.87 -19.17
C ILE A 127 0.13 7.09 -19.33
N GLU A 128 0.95 6.20 -18.79
CA GLU A 128 2.41 6.29 -18.86
C GLU A 128 2.96 6.12 -20.27
N GLU A 129 2.33 5.28 -21.11
CA GLU A 129 2.68 5.15 -22.52
C GLU A 129 2.38 6.45 -23.30
N LEU A 130 1.23 7.07 -23.03
CA LEU A 130 0.85 8.37 -23.63
C LEU A 130 1.73 9.53 -23.17
N GLU A 131 2.24 9.51 -21.94
CA GLU A 131 3.19 10.51 -21.44
C GLU A 131 4.54 10.38 -22.18
N LYS A 132 5.05 9.15 -22.33
CA LYS A 132 6.33 8.88 -23.03
C LYS A 132 6.32 9.30 -24.50
N THR A 133 5.22 9.07 -25.22
CA THR A 133 5.14 9.46 -26.65
C THR A 133 5.16 10.98 -26.82
N LYS A 134 4.45 11.72 -25.97
CA LYS A 134 4.46 13.20 -25.98
C LYS A 134 5.84 13.79 -25.70
N ASP A 135 6.62 13.18 -24.82
CA ASP A 135 7.98 13.63 -24.51
C ASP A 135 8.97 13.35 -25.65
N THR A 136 8.65 12.41 -26.54
CA THR A 136 9.52 12.06 -27.68
C THR A 136 9.22 12.91 -28.93
N GLU A 137 8.07 13.58 -28.98
CA GLU A 137 7.61 14.42 -30.09
C GLU A 137 7.94 15.92 -29.92
N ASN A 138 8.45 16.34 -28.75
CA ASN A 138 8.89 17.71 -28.44
C ASN A 138 10.42 17.83 -28.42
#